data_AF-I3PWZ1-F1
#
_entry.id   AF-I3PWZ1-F1
#
_cell.length_a   1.000
_cell.length_b   1.000
_cell.length_c   1.000
_cell.angle_alpha   90.00
_cell.angle_beta   90.00
_cell.angle_gamma   90.00
#
_symmetry.space_group_name_H-M   'P 1'
#
loop_
_entity.id
_entity.type
_entity.pdbx_description
1 polymer ?
#
loop_
_entity_poly.entity_id
_entity_poly.type
_entity_poly.pdbx_seq_one_letter_code
_entity_poly.pdbx_strand_id
1 'polypeptide(L)'
;TYYTPDYQVKDTDILAAFRMTPQAGVPPEEAGAAVAAESSTGTWTTVWTDGLTSLDKYKGRCYDIEPVPGEENQFIAYVAYPLDLFEEGSTTNLFTSIVGNVFGFKALRALRLEDLRISAAYAKTFQGPPHGIQVERDKLNKYGRSLLGCTIKPKLGLSAKNYGRACYECLRGGLDFTKDDENVNSQPFMRWRDRFLFVAEATYKAQAETGEIKGHYLNATAGTCEDMLKRAECAKHLGVPIIMHDYLTGGFTANTSLSHYCRDNGLLLHIHRAMHAVIDRQRNHGMHFRVLAKALRLSGGDHLHSGTVVGKLEGEREVTLGFVDLMRDDYIEKDRSRGIYFTQDWVSLP
;
A
#
# COMPACT_ATOMS: atom_id res chain seq x y z
N THR A 1 -0.36 -22.69 24.83
CA THR A 1 0.28 -21.35 24.72
C THR A 1 0.45 -20.99 23.25
N TYR A 2 0.40 -19.69 22.93
CA TYR A 2 0.67 -19.12 21.59
C TYR A 2 2.12 -18.61 21.44
N TYR A 3 2.92 -18.66 22.51
CA TYR A 3 4.37 -18.51 22.47
C TYR A 3 5.02 -19.88 22.23
N THR A 4 5.71 -20.03 21.11
CA THR A 4 6.31 -21.30 20.65
C THR A 4 7.72 -21.04 20.11
N PRO A 5 8.71 -20.82 20.98
CA PRO A 5 10.07 -20.41 20.57
C PRO A 5 10.81 -21.45 19.72
N ASP A 6 10.43 -22.73 19.82
CA ASP A 6 11.04 -23.81 19.04
C ASP A 6 10.40 -24.00 17.65
N TYR A 7 9.38 -23.19 17.30
CA TYR A 7 8.67 -23.34 16.02
C TYR A 7 9.58 -23.03 14.84
N GLN A 8 9.69 -23.99 13.92
CA GLN A 8 10.38 -23.80 12.65
C GLN A 8 9.41 -23.17 11.65
N VAL A 9 9.71 -21.94 11.24
CA VAL A 9 8.91 -21.22 10.24
C VAL A 9 8.85 -21.98 8.93
N LYS A 10 7.67 -22.00 8.29
CA LYS A 10 7.48 -22.62 6.99
C LYS A 10 7.61 -21.59 5.88
N ASP A 11 7.96 -22.04 4.68
CA ASP A 11 8.02 -21.17 3.49
C ASP A 11 6.66 -20.61 3.10
N THR A 12 5.58 -21.29 3.49
CA THR A 12 4.20 -20.83 3.23
C THR A 12 3.65 -19.88 4.30
N ASP A 13 4.26 -19.81 5.48
CA ASP A 13 3.79 -18.93 6.56
C ASP A 13 3.90 -17.46 6.15
N ILE A 14 2.92 -16.65 6.53
CA ILE A 14 3.06 -15.19 6.58
C ILE A 14 3.78 -14.87 7.89
N LEU A 15 4.82 -14.04 7.84
CA LEU A 15 5.52 -13.60 9.05
C LEU A 15 5.26 -12.12 9.32
N ALA A 16 5.14 -11.75 10.59
CA ALA A 16 5.04 -10.37 11.02
C ALA A 16 6.09 -10.04 12.07
N ALA A 17 6.70 -8.86 11.95
CA ALA A 17 7.55 -8.28 12.97
C ALA A 17 6.80 -7.14 13.68
N PHE A 18 6.45 -7.34 14.94
CA PHE A 18 5.76 -6.35 15.75
C PHE A 18 6.71 -5.71 16.75
N ARG A 19 6.87 -4.39 16.68
CA ARG A 19 7.43 -3.62 17.79
C ARG A 19 6.37 -3.45 18.86
N MET A 20 6.55 -4.08 20.00
CA MET A 20 5.63 -4.06 21.13
C MET A 20 6.22 -3.32 22.32
N THR A 21 5.38 -2.57 23.02
CA THR A 21 5.67 -1.98 24.33
C THR A 21 4.65 -2.54 25.33
N PRO A 22 4.99 -3.57 26.12
CA PRO A 22 4.09 -4.13 27.12
C PRO A 22 3.74 -3.11 28.23
N GLN A 23 2.62 -3.32 28.91
CA GLN A 23 2.36 -2.65 30.20
C GLN A 23 3.37 -3.10 31.26
N ALA A 24 3.56 -2.27 32.29
CA ALA A 24 4.39 -2.65 33.42
C ALA A 24 3.84 -3.93 34.07
N GLY A 25 4.73 -4.90 34.32
CA GLY A 25 4.37 -6.20 34.89
C GLY A 25 3.83 -7.24 33.91
N VAL A 26 3.65 -6.90 32.62
CA VAL A 26 3.31 -7.86 31.57
C VAL A 26 4.60 -8.43 30.96
N PRO A 27 4.86 -9.75 31.06
CA PRO A 27 6.03 -10.36 30.43
C PRO A 27 5.98 -10.20 28.90
N PRO A 28 7.13 -9.98 28.23
CA PRO A 28 7.18 -9.84 26.77
C PRO A 28 6.69 -11.10 26.06
N GLU A 29 6.93 -12.29 26.60
CA GLU A 29 6.45 -13.58 26.06
C GLU A 29 4.92 -13.64 26.05
N GLU A 30 4.28 -13.18 27.13
CA GLU A 30 2.81 -13.13 27.23
C GLU A 30 2.24 -12.07 26.28
N ALA A 31 2.89 -10.90 26.18
CA ALA A 31 2.51 -9.87 25.23
C ALA A 31 2.58 -10.37 23.78
N GLY A 32 3.68 -11.05 23.40
CA GLY A 32 3.84 -11.67 22.09
C GLY A 32 2.84 -12.79 21.83
N ALA A 33 2.58 -13.64 22.83
CA ALA A 33 1.56 -14.69 22.75
C ALA A 33 0.15 -14.11 22.55
N ALA A 34 -0.20 -13.05 23.27
CA ALA A 34 -1.50 -12.39 23.17
C ALA A 34 -1.71 -11.76 21.77
N VAL A 35 -0.67 -11.10 21.23
CA VAL A 35 -0.70 -10.61 19.84
C VAL A 35 -0.93 -11.76 18.88
N ALA A 36 -0.15 -12.85 18.98
CA ALA A 36 -0.30 -14.01 18.09
C ALA A 36 -1.67 -14.69 18.21
N ALA A 37 -2.22 -14.80 19.42
CA ALA A 37 -3.51 -15.41 19.68
C ALA A 37 -4.66 -14.63 19.02
N GLU A 38 -4.77 -13.34 19.34
CA GLU A 38 -5.93 -12.51 18.97
C GLU A 38 -5.83 -11.87 17.58
N SER A 39 -4.76 -12.20 16.85
CA SER A 39 -4.63 -11.99 15.40
C SER A 39 -4.72 -13.30 14.60
N SER A 40 -5.09 -14.41 15.25
CA SER A 40 -5.33 -15.70 14.60
C SER A 40 -6.61 -16.39 15.09
N THR A 41 -6.55 -17.16 16.17
CA THR A 41 -7.62 -18.07 16.60
C THR A 41 -8.02 -17.93 18.08
N GLY A 42 -7.25 -17.20 18.87
CA GLY A 42 -7.44 -17.14 20.32
C GLY A 42 -8.45 -16.10 20.77
N THR A 43 -8.91 -16.25 22.01
CA THR A 43 -9.67 -15.26 22.77
C THR A 43 -9.27 -15.30 24.24
N TRP A 44 -9.87 -14.46 25.07
CA TRP A 44 -9.49 -14.22 26.48
C TRP A 44 -9.74 -15.40 27.44
N THR A 45 -10.48 -16.43 27.04
CA THR A 45 -10.75 -17.62 27.85
C THR A 45 -10.74 -18.89 26.98
N THR A 46 -10.52 -20.04 27.61
CA THR A 46 -10.55 -21.32 26.88
C THR A 46 -11.95 -21.63 26.39
N VAL A 47 -12.07 -22.06 25.13
CA VAL A 47 -13.34 -22.43 24.51
C VAL A 47 -13.29 -23.89 24.08
N TRP A 48 -14.32 -24.67 24.42
CA TRP A 48 -14.35 -26.10 24.09
C TRP A 48 -14.40 -26.36 22.57
N THR A 49 -14.85 -25.37 21.80
CA THR A 49 -14.90 -25.43 20.33
C THR A 49 -13.53 -25.54 19.69
N ASP A 50 -12.45 -25.23 20.41
CA ASP A 50 -11.08 -25.52 19.96
C ASP A 50 -10.89 -27.01 19.68
N GLY A 51 -11.59 -27.89 20.41
CA GLY A 51 -11.57 -29.34 20.20
C GLY A 51 -12.30 -29.82 18.95
N LEU A 52 -13.00 -28.93 18.24
CA LEU A 52 -13.65 -29.23 16.95
C LEU A 52 -12.74 -28.97 15.75
N THR A 53 -11.56 -28.37 15.97
CA THR A 53 -10.59 -28.05 14.92
C THR A 53 -9.18 -28.45 15.34
N SER A 54 -8.20 -28.29 14.45
CA SER A 54 -6.80 -28.48 14.76
C SER A 54 -6.13 -27.14 15.05
N LEU A 55 -6.14 -26.70 16.32
CA LEU A 55 -5.42 -25.48 16.72
C LEU A 55 -3.94 -25.53 16.34
N ASP A 56 -3.31 -26.70 16.42
CA ASP A 56 -1.91 -26.85 16.02
C ASP A 56 -1.67 -26.58 14.54
N LYS A 57 -2.70 -26.71 13.69
CA LYS A 57 -2.65 -26.28 12.29
C LYS A 57 -2.84 -24.77 12.16
N TYR A 58 -3.86 -24.20 12.81
CA TYR A 58 -4.36 -22.85 12.52
C TYR A 58 -3.83 -21.74 13.43
N LYS A 59 -3.31 -22.04 14.61
CA LYS A 59 -2.86 -20.98 15.53
C LYS A 59 -1.70 -20.18 14.94
N GLY A 60 -1.77 -18.86 15.09
CA GLY A 60 -0.62 -17.98 14.98
C GLY A 60 0.39 -18.32 16.08
N ARG A 61 1.67 -18.07 15.83
CA ARG A 61 2.76 -18.50 16.71
C ARG A 61 3.76 -17.38 16.90
N CYS A 62 3.86 -16.83 18.12
CA CYS A 62 4.98 -15.99 18.48
C CYS A 62 6.20 -16.91 18.66
N TYR A 63 7.12 -16.89 17.70
CA TYR A 63 8.22 -17.86 17.65
C TYR A 63 9.57 -17.26 18.04
N ASP A 64 9.69 -15.93 18.12
CA ASP A 64 10.90 -15.27 18.57
C ASP A 64 10.58 -13.87 19.12
N ILE A 65 11.37 -13.44 20.11
CA ILE A 65 11.25 -12.12 20.74
C ILE A 65 12.66 -11.58 21.01
N GLU A 66 12.97 -10.40 20.49
CA GLU A 66 14.24 -9.72 20.76
C GLU A 66 14.01 -8.33 21.39
N PRO A 67 14.86 -7.89 22.34
CA PRO A 67 14.81 -6.51 22.83
C PRO A 67 15.22 -5.51 21.75
N VAL A 68 14.61 -4.33 21.74
CA VAL A 68 14.99 -3.24 20.85
C VAL A 68 16.22 -2.51 21.42
N PRO A 69 17.34 -2.40 20.67
CA PRO A 69 18.51 -1.68 21.14
C PRO A 69 18.20 -0.20 21.48
N GLY A 70 18.62 0.22 22.68
CA GLY A 70 18.44 1.59 23.16
C GLY A 70 17.06 1.91 23.76
N GLU A 71 16.15 0.94 23.83
CA GLU A 71 14.82 1.09 24.45
C GLU A 71 14.69 0.13 25.65
N GLU A 72 14.21 0.61 26.79
CA GLU A 72 14.18 -0.19 28.04
C GLU A 72 13.09 -1.26 28.08
N ASN A 73 11.92 -1.00 27.49
CA ASN A 73 10.75 -1.89 27.54
C ASN A 73 10.07 -2.01 26.18
N GLN A 74 10.87 -2.09 25.11
CA GLN A 74 10.40 -2.38 23.76
C GLN A 74 11.05 -3.64 23.22
N PHE A 75 10.25 -4.42 22.50
CA PHE A 75 10.66 -5.69 21.92
C PHE A 75 10.17 -5.78 20.48
N ILE A 76 10.86 -6.58 19.66
CA ILE A 76 10.32 -7.08 18.40
C ILE A 76 9.81 -8.50 18.66
N ALA A 77 8.50 -8.71 18.55
CA ALA A 77 7.90 -10.04 18.53
C ALA A 77 7.72 -10.49 17.08
N TYR A 78 8.20 -11.69 16.78
CA TYR A 78 8.04 -12.32 15.48
C TYR A 78 6.91 -13.35 15.54
N VAL A 79 5.89 -13.14 14.72
CA VAL A 79 4.70 -14.01 14.66
C VAL A 79 4.62 -14.68 13.30
N ALA A 80 4.42 -16.00 13.29
CA ALA A 80 4.17 -16.80 12.10
C ALA A 80 2.68 -17.18 12.02
N TYR A 81 2.08 -16.96 10.86
CA TYR A 81 0.69 -17.26 10.57
C TYR A 81 0.60 -18.32 9.47
N PRO A 82 -0.11 -19.44 9.71
CA PRO A 82 -0.39 -20.42 8.66
C PRO A 82 -1.10 -19.77 7.46
N LEU A 83 -0.71 -20.16 6.25
CA LEU A 83 -1.27 -19.65 5.00
C LEU A 83 -2.80 -19.74 4.95
N ASP A 84 -3.36 -20.88 5.39
CA ASP A 84 -4.80 -21.20 5.37
C ASP A 84 -5.68 -20.21 6.17
N LEU A 85 -5.09 -19.28 6.94
CA LEU A 85 -5.85 -18.25 7.65
C LEU A 85 -6.31 -17.10 6.75
N PHE A 86 -5.73 -16.97 5.55
CA PHE A 86 -5.89 -15.78 4.73
C PHE A 86 -6.69 -16.09 3.47
N GLU A 87 -7.70 -15.26 3.22
CA GLU A 87 -8.44 -15.25 1.96
C GLU A 87 -7.52 -14.87 0.80
N GLU A 88 -7.54 -15.67 -0.26
CA GLU A 88 -6.77 -15.48 -1.48
C GLU A 88 -7.11 -14.15 -2.16
N GLY A 89 -6.09 -13.37 -2.55
CA GLY A 89 -6.28 -12.10 -3.24
C GLY A 89 -6.85 -10.95 -2.39
N SER A 90 -6.97 -11.12 -1.06
CA SER A 90 -7.63 -10.16 -0.17
C SER A 90 -6.66 -9.49 0.82
N THR A 91 -6.10 -8.34 0.42
CA THR A 91 -5.31 -7.48 1.34
C THR A 91 -6.14 -7.01 2.53
N THR A 92 -7.46 -6.84 2.32
CA THR A 92 -8.41 -6.51 3.39
C THR A 92 -8.43 -7.60 4.45
N ASN A 93 -8.61 -8.88 4.08
CA ASN A 93 -8.62 -9.99 5.03
C ASN A 93 -7.26 -10.16 5.74
N LEU A 94 -6.15 -10.04 5.01
CA LEU A 94 -4.80 -10.05 5.59
C LEU A 94 -4.67 -9.04 6.75
N PHE A 95 -5.10 -7.80 6.54
CA PHE A 95 -5.04 -6.76 7.56
C PHE A 95 -6.11 -6.91 8.64
N THR A 96 -7.30 -7.42 8.33
CA THR A 96 -8.31 -7.74 9.33
C THR A 96 -7.75 -8.70 10.39
N SER A 97 -7.00 -9.72 9.98
CA SER A 97 -6.36 -10.64 10.94
C SER A 97 -5.18 -9.99 11.66
N ILE A 98 -4.19 -9.48 10.94
CA ILE A 98 -2.89 -9.08 11.52
C ILE A 98 -2.99 -7.79 12.35
N VAL A 99 -3.83 -6.83 11.93
CA VAL A 99 -3.92 -5.50 12.55
C VAL A 99 -5.33 -5.11 13.01
N GLY A 100 -6.29 -6.04 13.00
CA GLY A 100 -7.69 -5.75 13.31
C GLY A 100 -7.92 -5.28 14.74
N ASN A 101 -7.54 -6.10 15.73
CA ASN A 101 -7.87 -5.85 17.14
C ASN A 101 -6.66 -5.60 18.04
N VAL A 102 -5.51 -6.22 17.72
CA VAL A 102 -4.35 -6.34 18.64
C VAL A 102 -3.74 -4.99 19.07
N PHE A 103 -3.96 -3.93 18.29
CA PHE A 103 -3.47 -2.58 18.59
C PHE A 103 -4.22 -1.89 19.75
N GLY A 104 -5.42 -2.37 20.10
CA GLY A 104 -6.25 -1.85 21.18
C GLY A 104 -6.10 -2.61 22.51
N PHE A 105 -5.17 -3.56 22.61
CA PHE A 105 -5.04 -4.43 23.77
C PHE A 105 -4.57 -3.67 25.01
N LYS A 106 -5.33 -3.76 26.11
CA LYS A 106 -5.00 -3.06 27.38
C LYS A 106 -3.65 -3.47 27.97
N ALA A 107 -3.22 -4.70 27.72
CA ALA A 107 -1.93 -5.24 28.17
C ALA A 107 -0.72 -4.65 27.39
N LEU A 108 -0.97 -3.89 26.33
CA LEU A 108 0.04 -3.19 25.54
C LEU A 108 -0.12 -1.68 25.70
N ARG A 109 1.00 -0.98 25.88
CA ARG A 109 1.05 0.49 25.83
C ARG A 109 1.12 0.99 24.39
N ALA A 110 1.83 0.26 23.54
CA ALA A 110 1.95 0.55 22.13
C ALA A 110 2.28 -0.73 21.34
N LEU A 111 1.85 -0.75 20.08
CA LEU A 111 2.15 -1.81 19.13
C LEU A 111 2.37 -1.16 17.77
N ARG A 112 3.40 -1.60 17.05
CA ARG A 112 3.66 -1.19 15.68
C ARG A 112 4.00 -2.40 14.81
N LEU A 113 3.32 -2.55 13.68
CA LEU A 113 3.71 -3.54 12.67
C LEU A 113 4.85 -2.96 11.83
N GLU A 114 6.05 -3.53 11.96
CA GLU A 114 7.25 -3.05 11.28
C GLU A 114 7.41 -3.64 9.88
N ASP A 115 7.14 -4.92 9.70
CA ASP A 115 7.31 -5.60 8.41
C ASP A 115 6.46 -6.87 8.33
N LEU A 116 6.19 -7.31 7.09
CA LEU A 116 5.56 -8.58 6.77
C LEU A 116 6.41 -9.37 5.78
N ARG A 117 6.62 -10.66 6.02
CA ARG A 117 7.04 -11.59 4.95
C ARG A 117 5.79 -12.15 4.29
N ILE A 118 5.57 -11.79 3.04
CA ILE A 118 4.51 -12.38 2.22
C ILE A 118 5.08 -13.63 1.56
N SER A 119 4.46 -14.80 1.79
CA SER A 119 4.91 -16.03 1.16
C SER A 119 4.62 -16.02 -0.35
N ALA A 120 5.46 -16.71 -1.12
CA ALA A 120 5.25 -16.84 -2.57
C ALA A 120 3.87 -17.41 -2.89
N ALA A 121 3.42 -18.42 -2.14
CA ALA A 121 2.11 -19.03 -2.30
C ALA A 121 0.97 -18.01 -2.17
N TYR A 122 1.03 -17.10 -1.19
CA TYR A 122 0.02 -16.06 -1.02
C TYR A 122 0.14 -14.97 -2.08
N ALA A 123 1.36 -14.51 -2.38
CA ALA A 123 1.62 -13.48 -3.39
C ALA A 123 1.05 -13.86 -4.76
N LYS A 124 1.13 -15.14 -5.16
CA LYS A 124 0.59 -15.64 -6.43
C LYS A 124 -0.93 -15.63 -6.53
N THR A 125 -1.66 -15.42 -5.45
CA THR A 125 -3.12 -15.25 -5.47
C THR A 125 -3.56 -13.84 -5.87
N PHE A 126 -2.62 -12.89 -5.93
CA PHE A 126 -2.90 -11.49 -6.27
C PHE A 126 -2.53 -11.20 -7.73
N GLN A 127 -3.25 -10.26 -8.33
CA GLN A 127 -2.91 -9.72 -9.64
C GLN A 127 -1.60 -8.91 -9.61
N GLY A 128 -1.41 -8.11 -8.55
CA GLY A 128 -0.37 -7.10 -8.49
C GLY A 128 -0.67 -5.85 -9.33
N PRO A 129 0.35 -5.02 -9.62
CA PRO A 129 0.20 -3.81 -10.43
C PRO A 129 -0.49 -4.09 -11.78
N PRO A 130 -1.40 -3.23 -12.26
CA PRO A 130 -2.06 -3.41 -13.57
C PRO A 130 -1.09 -3.50 -14.77
N HIS A 131 0.11 -2.95 -14.70
CA HIS A 131 1.07 -2.99 -15.80
C HIS A 131 2.51 -3.18 -15.28
N GLY A 132 2.87 -2.47 -14.21
CA GLY A 132 4.23 -2.46 -13.70
C GLY A 132 5.19 -1.60 -14.53
N ILE A 133 6.42 -1.48 -14.05
CA ILE A 133 7.39 -0.47 -14.49
C ILE A 133 7.77 -0.62 -15.97
N GLN A 134 8.01 -1.85 -16.42
CA GLN A 134 8.49 -2.14 -17.77
C GLN A 134 7.39 -1.81 -18.80
N VAL A 135 6.19 -2.34 -18.60
CA VAL A 135 5.06 -2.14 -19.53
C VAL A 135 4.63 -0.68 -19.56
N GLU A 136 4.67 0.03 -18.43
CA GLU A 136 4.42 1.48 -18.44
C GLU A 136 5.39 2.20 -19.36
N ARG A 137 6.70 1.94 -19.23
CA ARG A 137 7.71 2.59 -20.07
C ARG A 137 7.52 2.28 -21.54
N ASP A 138 7.13 1.06 -21.86
CA ASP A 138 6.84 0.62 -23.22
C ASP A 138 5.60 1.33 -23.79
N LYS A 139 4.51 1.43 -23.00
CA LYS A 139 3.31 2.16 -23.39
C LYS A 139 3.57 3.64 -23.64
N LEU A 140 4.47 4.25 -22.88
CA LEU A 140 4.80 5.67 -22.97
C LEU A 140 5.93 5.98 -23.95
N ASN A 141 6.68 4.97 -24.40
CA ASN A 141 7.91 5.09 -25.17
C ASN A 141 8.95 6.02 -24.49
N LYS A 142 9.20 5.82 -23.19
CA LYS A 142 10.06 6.69 -22.36
C LYS A 142 11.09 5.89 -21.55
N TYR A 143 12.36 6.02 -21.92
CA TYR A 143 13.47 5.24 -21.36
C TYR A 143 14.67 6.10 -20.96
N GLY A 144 15.59 5.55 -20.17
CA GLY A 144 16.86 6.19 -19.82
C GLY A 144 16.78 7.36 -18.84
N ARG A 145 15.57 7.73 -18.39
CA ARG A 145 15.34 8.80 -17.42
C ARG A 145 14.15 8.53 -16.50
N SER A 146 14.08 9.31 -15.42
CA SER A 146 12.87 9.44 -14.61
C SER A 146 11.75 10.11 -15.40
N LEU A 147 10.51 9.74 -15.07
CA LEU A 147 9.32 10.43 -15.54
C LEU A 147 9.13 11.71 -14.72
N LEU A 148 8.68 12.80 -15.37
CA LEU A 148 8.45 14.09 -14.75
C LEU A 148 6.96 14.38 -14.63
N GLY A 149 6.51 14.67 -13.42
CA GLY A 149 5.10 14.92 -13.09
C GLY A 149 4.88 16.20 -12.29
N CYS A 150 3.67 16.75 -12.35
CA CYS A 150 3.28 17.92 -11.56
C CYS A 150 1.81 17.85 -11.09
N THR A 151 1.57 18.10 -9.80
CA THR A 151 0.21 18.31 -9.29
C THR A 151 -0.26 19.72 -9.62
N ILE A 152 -1.43 19.87 -10.26
CA ILE A 152 -2.00 21.18 -10.56
C ILE A 152 -2.31 21.95 -9.25
N LYS A 153 -2.05 23.25 -9.26
CA LYS A 153 -2.25 24.16 -8.12
C LYS A 153 -3.06 25.41 -8.51
N PRO A 154 -3.76 26.07 -7.55
CA PRO A 154 -3.94 25.69 -6.14
C PRO A 154 -4.66 24.34 -5.98
N LYS A 155 -4.56 23.71 -4.79
CA LYS A 155 -5.12 22.35 -4.58
C LYS A 155 -6.60 22.28 -4.97
N LEU A 156 -7.39 23.26 -4.53
CA LEU A 156 -8.83 23.36 -4.75
C LEU A 156 -9.19 24.77 -5.23
N GLY A 157 -10.34 24.90 -5.90
CA GLY A 157 -10.92 26.20 -6.30
C GLY A 157 -10.73 26.59 -7.75
N LEU A 158 -9.92 25.87 -8.54
CA LEU A 158 -9.88 26.07 -10.00
C LEU A 158 -11.14 25.51 -10.66
N SER A 159 -11.67 26.22 -11.66
CA SER A 159 -12.70 25.70 -12.55
C SER A 159 -12.12 24.66 -13.52
N ALA A 160 -12.97 23.78 -14.06
CA ALA A 160 -12.57 22.73 -15.00
C ALA A 160 -11.77 23.26 -16.21
N LYS A 161 -12.23 24.37 -16.81
CA LYS A 161 -11.56 25.00 -17.96
C LYS A 161 -10.17 25.51 -17.61
N ASN A 162 -10.02 26.16 -16.45
CA ASN A 162 -8.72 26.64 -15.99
C ASN A 162 -7.79 25.49 -15.57
N TYR A 163 -8.35 24.38 -15.07
CA TYR A 163 -7.61 23.15 -14.81
C TYR A 163 -7.00 22.57 -16.10
N GLY A 164 -7.80 22.50 -17.17
CA GLY A 164 -7.33 22.10 -18.50
C GLY A 164 -6.25 23.04 -19.04
N ARG A 165 -6.40 24.37 -18.87
CA ARG A 165 -5.35 25.33 -19.25
C ARG A 165 -4.04 25.05 -18.51
N ALA A 166 -4.07 24.90 -17.19
CA ALA A 166 -2.87 24.63 -16.40
C ALA A 166 -2.21 23.30 -16.81
N CYS A 167 -3.02 22.26 -17.03
CA CYS A 167 -2.57 20.97 -17.56
C CYS A 167 -1.80 21.15 -18.88
N TYR A 168 -2.41 21.83 -19.86
CA TYR A 168 -1.80 22.07 -21.17
C TYR A 168 -0.45 22.78 -21.07
N GLU A 169 -0.38 23.91 -20.34
CA GLU A 169 0.84 24.70 -20.20
C GLU A 169 2.00 23.89 -19.58
N CYS A 170 1.69 23.08 -18.57
CA CYS A 170 2.66 22.20 -17.93
C CYS A 170 3.17 21.10 -18.87
N LEU A 171 2.27 20.43 -19.59
CA LEU A 171 2.63 19.30 -20.46
C LEU A 171 3.42 19.75 -21.70
N ARG A 172 2.99 20.85 -22.36
CA ARG A 172 3.73 21.40 -23.51
C ARG A 172 5.12 21.90 -23.12
N GLY A 173 5.30 22.29 -21.86
CA GLY A 173 6.57 22.75 -21.32
C GLY A 173 7.61 21.64 -21.08
N GLY A 174 7.26 20.37 -21.32
CA GLY A 174 8.20 19.24 -21.27
C GLY A 174 7.93 18.23 -20.16
N LEU A 175 6.90 18.40 -19.34
CA LEU A 175 6.49 17.35 -18.40
C LEU A 175 5.88 16.16 -19.14
N ASP A 176 6.07 14.95 -18.60
CA ASP A 176 5.40 13.75 -19.10
C ASP A 176 3.95 13.72 -18.60
N PHE A 177 3.77 14.14 -17.35
CA PHE A 177 2.49 14.05 -16.65
C PHE A 177 2.14 15.33 -15.89
N THR A 178 0.84 15.53 -15.76
CA THR A 178 0.26 16.32 -14.66
C THR A 178 -0.70 15.43 -13.87
N LYS A 179 -1.21 15.90 -12.73
CA LYS A 179 -2.17 15.14 -11.95
C LYS A 179 -3.19 16.00 -11.23
N ASP A 180 -4.35 15.41 -11.02
CA ASP A 180 -5.29 15.86 -10.02
C ASP A 180 -4.59 15.89 -8.65
N ASP A 181 -4.96 16.85 -7.80
CA ASP A 181 -4.59 16.81 -6.40
C ASP A 181 -5.41 15.72 -5.68
N GLU A 182 -4.89 15.11 -4.61
CA GLU A 182 -5.57 13.98 -3.95
C GLU A 182 -6.98 14.34 -3.47
N ASN A 183 -7.21 15.60 -3.11
CA ASN A 183 -8.50 16.08 -2.66
C ASN A 183 -9.35 16.68 -3.80
N VAL A 184 -8.94 16.60 -5.06
CA VAL A 184 -9.77 16.97 -6.22
C VAL A 184 -10.55 15.75 -6.68
N ASN A 185 -11.85 15.73 -6.42
CA ASN A 185 -12.73 14.63 -6.82
C ASN A 185 -13.87 15.21 -7.68
N SER A 186 -14.97 15.62 -7.07
CA SER A 186 -16.09 16.32 -7.73
C SER A 186 -16.76 17.31 -6.79
N GLN A 187 -16.33 18.57 -6.84
CA GLN A 187 -16.76 19.62 -5.92
C GLN A 187 -17.70 20.63 -6.61
N PRO A 188 -18.42 21.48 -5.85
CA PRO A 188 -19.25 22.53 -6.42
C PRO A 188 -18.52 23.46 -7.41
N PHE A 189 -17.24 23.77 -7.17
CA PHE A 189 -16.45 24.63 -8.05
C PHE A 189 -15.96 23.94 -9.33
N MET A 190 -15.94 22.60 -9.36
CA MET A 190 -15.45 21.79 -10.48
C MET A 190 -15.98 20.37 -10.39
N ARG A 191 -17.00 20.06 -11.19
CA ARG A 191 -17.50 18.68 -11.34
C ARG A 191 -16.52 17.85 -12.16
N TRP A 192 -16.39 16.58 -11.78
CA TRP A 192 -15.35 15.70 -12.32
C TRP A 192 -15.43 15.54 -13.83
N ARG A 193 -16.64 15.43 -14.39
CA ARG A 193 -16.81 15.15 -15.82
C ARG A 193 -16.35 16.32 -16.68
N ASP A 194 -16.63 17.54 -16.27
CA ASP A 194 -16.15 18.74 -16.97
C ASP A 194 -14.62 18.82 -16.95
N ARG A 195 -14.01 18.49 -15.80
CA ARG A 195 -12.55 18.44 -15.66
C ARG A 195 -11.95 17.41 -16.61
N PHE A 196 -12.49 16.20 -16.65
CA PHE A 196 -12.00 15.12 -17.50
C PHE A 196 -12.00 15.53 -18.97
N LEU A 197 -13.06 16.20 -19.44
CA LEU A 197 -13.17 16.66 -20.83
C LEU A 197 -12.10 17.72 -21.17
N PHE A 198 -11.98 18.79 -20.39
CA PHE A 198 -10.99 19.84 -20.66
C PHE A 198 -9.54 19.37 -20.48
N VAL A 199 -9.29 18.44 -19.57
CA VAL A 199 -7.96 17.86 -19.37
C VAL A 199 -7.60 16.89 -20.50
N ALA A 200 -8.54 16.10 -21.01
CA ALA A 200 -8.31 15.26 -22.18
C ALA A 200 -7.97 16.13 -23.40
N GLU A 201 -8.73 17.20 -23.66
CA GLU A 201 -8.43 18.18 -24.72
C GLU A 201 -7.01 18.75 -24.57
N ALA A 202 -6.66 19.22 -23.36
CA ALA A 202 -5.34 19.75 -23.04
C ALA A 202 -4.20 18.75 -23.26
N THR A 203 -4.40 17.50 -22.84
CA THR A 203 -3.42 16.41 -22.96
C THR A 203 -3.14 16.12 -24.44
N TYR A 204 -4.19 15.95 -25.26
CA TYR A 204 -4.03 15.68 -26.68
C TYR A 204 -3.45 16.87 -27.43
N LYS A 205 -3.80 18.11 -27.04
CA LYS A 205 -3.21 19.32 -27.62
C LYS A 205 -1.70 19.37 -27.37
N ALA A 206 -1.25 19.12 -26.15
CA ALA A 206 0.18 19.10 -25.81
C ALA A 206 0.93 17.94 -26.49
N GLN A 207 0.30 16.76 -26.56
CA GLN A 207 0.87 15.61 -27.27
C GLN A 207 1.05 15.89 -28.77
N ALA A 208 0.06 16.50 -29.43
CA ALA A 208 0.16 16.87 -30.83
C ALA A 208 1.25 17.93 -31.09
N GLU A 209 1.43 18.89 -30.19
CA GLU A 209 2.45 19.94 -30.30
C GLU A 209 3.87 19.41 -30.09
N THR A 210 4.06 18.49 -29.14
CA THR A 210 5.39 18.02 -28.74
C THR A 210 5.83 16.74 -29.44
N GLY A 211 4.90 15.97 -30.01
CA GLY A 211 5.18 14.64 -30.57
C GLY A 211 5.44 13.55 -29.53
N GLU A 212 5.35 13.85 -28.24
CA GLU A 212 5.54 12.89 -27.16
C GLU A 212 4.20 12.44 -26.55
N ILE A 213 4.13 11.18 -26.09
CA ILE A 213 3.00 10.72 -25.29
C ILE A 213 2.92 11.53 -23.99
N LYS A 214 1.73 12.07 -23.70
CA LYS A 214 1.43 12.84 -22.49
C LYS A 214 0.28 12.21 -21.71
N GLY A 215 0.21 12.49 -20.41
CA GLY A 215 -0.93 12.07 -19.60
C GLY A 215 -1.28 13.05 -18.49
N HIS A 216 -2.49 12.87 -17.95
CA HIS A 216 -2.91 13.51 -16.73
C HIS A 216 -3.57 12.48 -15.83
N TYR A 217 -3.14 12.37 -14.57
CA TYR A 217 -3.73 11.40 -13.66
C TYR A 217 -5.12 11.89 -13.22
N LEU A 218 -6.16 11.44 -13.91
CA LEU A 218 -7.55 11.79 -13.61
C LEU A 218 -8.01 11.02 -12.36
N ASN A 219 -8.44 11.74 -11.32
CA ASN A 219 -8.77 11.13 -10.03
C ASN A 219 -10.13 10.41 -10.02
N ALA A 220 -10.08 9.08 -9.88
CA ALA A 220 -11.24 8.20 -9.80
C ALA A 220 -11.83 8.08 -8.38
N THR A 221 -11.12 8.51 -7.33
CA THR A 221 -11.58 8.44 -5.93
C THR A 221 -12.98 9.04 -5.76
N ALA A 222 -13.91 8.27 -5.20
CA ALA A 222 -15.32 8.65 -5.05
C ALA A 222 -15.91 8.14 -3.73
N GLY A 223 -17.16 8.52 -3.44
CA GLY A 223 -17.86 8.10 -2.23
C GLY A 223 -18.44 6.67 -2.30
N THR A 224 -18.59 6.10 -3.51
CA THR A 224 -19.03 4.71 -3.71
C THR A 224 -18.21 4.06 -4.84
N CYS A 225 -18.21 2.73 -4.88
CA CYS A 225 -17.50 1.99 -5.92
C CYS A 225 -18.12 2.21 -7.32
N GLU A 226 -19.44 2.38 -7.41
CA GLU A 226 -20.15 2.63 -8.66
C GLU A 226 -19.70 3.97 -9.26
N ASP A 227 -19.62 5.02 -8.44
CA ASP A 227 -19.15 6.34 -8.89
C ASP A 227 -17.65 6.32 -9.24
N MET A 228 -16.84 5.53 -8.53
CA MET A 228 -15.42 5.34 -8.84
C MET A 228 -15.25 4.69 -10.23
N LEU A 229 -15.94 3.57 -10.47
CA LEU A 229 -15.88 2.85 -11.75
C LEU A 229 -16.48 3.68 -12.90
N LYS A 230 -17.54 4.45 -12.65
CA LYS A 230 -18.12 5.38 -13.64
C LYS A 230 -17.10 6.43 -14.10
N ARG A 231 -16.23 6.90 -13.21
CA ARG A 231 -15.14 7.83 -13.59
C ARG A 231 -14.07 7.12 -14.39
N ALA A 232 -13.64 5.93 -13.95
CA ALA A 232 -12.65 5.12 -14.67
C ALA A 232 -13.12 4.79 -16.10
N GLU A 233 -14.40 4.43 -16.27
CA GLU A 233 -15.02 4.19 -17.56
C GLU A 233 -15.04 5.44 -18.45
N CYS A 234 -15.35 6.60 -17.89
CA CYS A 234 -15.25 7.85 -18.64
C CYS A 234 -13.81 8.14 -19.08
N ALA A 235 -12.80 7.91 -18.22
CA ALA A 235 -11.40 8.08 -18.58
C ALA A 235 -10.98 7.13 -19.71
N LYS A 236 -11.39 5.85 -19.62
CA LYS A 236 -11.22 4.87 -20.71
C LYS A 236 -11.83 5.36 -22.02
N HIS A 237 -13.07 5.83 -22.01
CA HIS A 237 -13.75 6.34 -23.22
C HIS A 237 -13.07 7.58 -23.82
N LEU A 238 -12.40 8.39 -23.01
CA LEU A 238 -11.61 9.52 -23.47
C LEU A 238 -10.25 9.10 -24.04
N GLY A 239 -9.85 7.83 -23.91
CA GLY A 239 -8.59 7.29 -24.42
C GLY A 239 -7.33 7.76 -23.68
N VAL A 240 -7.47 8.34 -22.48
CA VAL A 240 -6.31 8.81 -21.71
C VAL A 240 -5.50 7.63 -21.17
N PRO A 241 -4.18 7.76 -20.97
CA PRO A 241 -3.34 6.62 -20.62
C PRO A 241 -3.39 6.23 -19.13
N ILE A 242 -3.84 7.11 -18.25
CA ILE A 242 -3.65 6.97 -16.80
C ILE A 242 -4.75 7.63 -15.98
N ILE A 243 -5.11 6.99 -14.86
CA ILE A 243 -5.96 7.54 -13.80
C ILE A 243 -5.23 7.50 -12.45
N MET A 244 -5.82 8.11 -11.41
CA MET A 244 -5.32 7.95 -10.03
C MET A 244 -6.39 7.57 -9.02
N HIS A 245 -5.94 7.01 -7.90
CA HIS A 245 -6.77 6.63 -6.76
C HIS A 245 -6.08 6.87 -5.41
N ASP A 246 -6.85 7.25 -4.40
CA ASP A 246 -6.41 7.46 -3.02
C ASP A 246 -6.69 6.20 -2.19
N TYR A 247 -5.83 5.18 -2.32
CA TYR A 247 -6.17 3.81 -1.91
C TYR A 247 -6.50 3.60 -0.43
N LEU A 248 -5.90 4.36 0.50
CA LEU A 248 -6.20 4.21 1.93
C LEU A 248 -7.54 4.86 2.28
N THR A 249 -7.80 6.05 1.76
CA THR A 249 -9.06 6.77 2.03
C THR A 249 -10.24 6.18 1.25
N GLY A 250 -10.00 5.61 0.07
CA GLY A 250 -10.98 4.82 -0.67
C GLY A 250 -11.13 3.38 -0.16
N GLY A 251 -10.06 2.82 0.44
CA GLY A 251 -10.00 1.48 0.99
C GLY A 251 -9.43 0.44 0.02
N PHE A 252 -8.79 -0.61 0.57
CA PHE A 252 -8.17 -1.69 -0.20
C PHE A 252 -9.15 -2.44 -1.11
N THR A 253 -10.38 -2.70 -0.64
CA THR A 253 -11.40 -3.37 -1.46
C THR A 253 -11.73 -2.60 -2.75
N ALA A 254 -11.92 -1.27 -2.63
CA ALA A 254 -12.15 -0.41 -3.78
C ALA A 254 -10.89 -0.34 -4.68
N ASN A 255 -9.70 -0.25 -4.08
CA ASN A 255 -8.45 -0.21 -4.83
C ASN A 255 -8.22 -1.48 -5.65
N THR A 256 -8.39 -2.68 -5.06
CA THR A 256 -8.23 -3.95 -5.78
C THR A 256 -9.23 -4.06 -6.93
N SER A 257 -10.48 -3.62 -6.71
CA SER A 257 -11.50 -3.58 -7.77
C SER A 257 -11.08 -2.66 -8.93
N LEU A 258 -10.55 -1.48 -8.62
CA LEU A 258 -10.07 -0.53 -9.62
C LEU A 258 -8.80 -1.03 -10.33
N SER A 259 -7.91 -1.74 -9.62
CA SER A 259 -6.71 -2.37 -10.19
C SER A 259 -7.07 -3.43 -11.24
N HIS A 260 -8.02 -4.31 -10.93
CA HIS A 260 -8.55 -5.28 -11.90
C HIS A 260 -9.17 -4.57 -13.11
N TYR A 261 -9.99 -3.54 -12.88
CA TYR A 261 -10.55 -2.73 -13.96
C TYR A 261 -9.45 -2.11 -14.84
N CYS A 262 -8.40 -1.56 -14.24
CA CYS A 262 -7.29 -0.93 -14.97
C CYS A 262 -6.53 -1.93 -15.85
N ARG A 263 -6.27 -3.14 -15.33
CA ARG A 263 -5.67 -4.25 -16.08
C ARG A 263 -6.51 -4.60 -17.31
N ASP A 264 -7.81 -4.83 -17.11
CA ASP A 264 -8.72 -5.27 -18.17
C ASP A 264 -8.98 -4.19 -19.24
N ASN A 265 -8.74 -2.93 -18.90
CA ASN A 265 -9.03 -1.78 -19.76
C ASN A 265 -7.78 -1.01 -20.21
N GLY A 266 -6.58 -1.50 -19.89
CA GLY A 266 -5.31 -0.94 -20.35
C GLY A 266 -4.95 0.44 -19.77
N LEU A 267 -5.58 0.86 -18.67
CA LEU A 267 -5.31 2.13 -17.98
C LEU A 267 -4.16 1.97 -16.97
N LEU A 268 -3.18 2.87 -17.00
CA LEU A 268 -2.22 2.95 -15.89
C LEU A 268 -2.93 3.44 -14.63
N LEU A 269 -2.50 2.94 -13.47
CA LEU A 269 -3.09 3.27 -12.17
C LEU A 269 -2.07 3.93 -11.23
N HIS A 270 -2.12 5.24 -11.11
CA HIS A 270 -1.32 5.98 -10.14
C HIS A 270 -1.95 5.94 -8.74
N ILE A 271 -1.19 5.57 -7.71
CA ILE A 271 -1.70 5.55 -6.34
C ILE A 271 -1.11 6.67 -5.50
N HIS A 272 -2.03 7.47 -4.94
CA HIS A 272 -1.70 8.46 -3.94
C HIS A 272 -1.97 7.91 -2.54
N ARG A 273 -1.02 8.14 -1.62
CA ARG A 273 -1.04 7.58 -0.25
C ARG A 273 -1.71 8.47 0.79
N ALA A 274 -2.78 9.19 0.42
CA ALA A 274 -3.48 10.07 1.38
C ALA A 274 -3.80 9.29 2.66
N MET A 275 -3.71 9.94 3.84
CA MET A 275 -3.88 9.34 5.17
C MET A 275 -2.72 8.47 5.71
N HIS A 276 -1.72 8.08 4.91
CA HIS A 276 -0.66 7.16 5.37
C HIS A 276 0.05 7.60 6.66
N ALA A 277 0.38 8.89 6.80
CA ALA A 277 1.11 9.43 7.96
C ALA A 277 0.30 9.46 9.26
N VAL A 278 -1.01 9.20 9.21
CA VAL A 278 -1.82 8.92 10.40
C VAL A 278 -1.41 7.57 11.02
N ILE A 279 -0.96 6.64 10.18
CA ILE A 279 -0.67 5.25 10.52
C ILE A 279 0.84 5.03 10.70
N ASP A 280 1.69 5.64 9.87
CA ASP A 280 3.09 5.20 9.73
C ASP A 280 4.15 6.10 10.35
N ARG A 281 3.76 7.30 10.81
CA ARG A 281 4.68 8.35 11.24
C ARG A 281 5.43 8.01 12.52
N GLN A 282 4.72 7.52 13.54
CA GLN A 282 5.31 7.32 14.86
C GLN A 282 6.05 5.99 14.93
N ARG A 283 7.23 5.98 15.56
CA ARG A 283 8.06 4.77 15.67
C ARG A 283 7.51 3.77 16.68
N ASN A 284 6.78 4.23 17.70
CA ASN A 284 6.28 3.39 18.78
C ASN A 284 4.94 2.70 18.46
N HIS A 285 4.08 3.29 17.61
CA HIS A 285 2.74 2.79 17.35
C HIS A 285 2.33 2.94 15.89
N GLY A 286 1.54 1.98 15.36
CA GLY A 286 0.93 2.06 14.03
C GLY A 286 1.45 1.00 13.05
N MET A 287 1.59 1.32 11.76
CA MET A 287 2.14 0.39 10.77
C MET A 287 3.18 1.09 9.93
N HIS A 288 4.38 0.55 9.82
CA HIS A 288 5.41 1.19 9.00
C HIS A 288 5.00 1.24 7.53
N PHE A 289 5.37 2.31 6.81
CA PHE A 289 5.02 2.51 5.40
C PHE A 289 5.41 1.34 4.48
N ARG A 290 6.53 0.65 4.76
CA ARG A 290 6.95 -0.56 4.02
C ARG A 290 5.88 -1.66 3.98
N VAL A 291 5.09 -1.81 5.05
CA VAL A 291 3.97 -2.76 5.11
C VAL A 291 2.85 -2.31 4.17
N LEU A 292 2.54 -1.00 4.19
CA LEU A 292 1.55 -0.40 3.29
C LEU A 292 1.98 -0.47 1.82
N ALA A 293 3.29 -0.36 1.54
CA ALA A 293 3.86 -0.52 0.22
C ALA A 293 3.76 -1.96 -0.29
N LYS A 294 4.10 -2.97 0.53
CA LYS A 294 3.89 -4.40 0.21
C LYS A 294 2.42 -4.69 -0.06
N ALA A 295 1.53 -4.22 0.81
CA ALA A 295 0.09 -4.40 0.69
C ALA A 295 -0.48 -3.78 -0.59
N LEU A 296 0.03 -2.61 -0.99
CA LEU A 296 -0.37 -2.01 -2.26
C LEU A 296 0.22 -2.73 -3.47
N ARG A 297 1.47 -3.22 -3.42
CA ARG A 297 2.00 -4.05 -4.51
C ARG A 297 1.15 -5.29 -4.73
N LEU A 298 0.61 -5.90 -3.66
CA LEU A 298 -0.37 -6.98 -3.74
C LEU A 298 -1.73 -6.53 -4.34
N SER A 299 -2.36 -5.49 -3.76
CA SER A 299 -3.66 -4.96 -4.21
C SER A 299 -3.63 -4.44 -5.66
N GLY A 300 -2.50 -3.87 -6.04
CA GLY A 300 -2.19 -3.39 -7.38
C GLY A 300 -2.29 -1.88 -7.53
N GLY A 301 -1.20 -1.32 -8.04
CA GLY A 301 -1.04 0.06 -8.48
C GLY A 301 0.26 0.18 -9.25
N ASP A 302 0.26 0.92 -10.36
CA ASP A 302 1.46 1.07 -11.20
C ASP A 302 2.44 2.07 -10.59
N HIS A 303 1.93 3.08 -9.87
CA HIS A 303 2.75 4.02 -9.07
C HIS A 303 2.34 4.00 -7.61
N LEU A 304 3.29 4.27 -6.72
CA LEU A 304 3.04 4.66 -5.34
C LEU A 304 3.95 5.81 -4.95
N HIS A 305 3.37 6.86 -4.36
CA HIS A 305 4.15 7.90 -3.68
C HIS A 305 5.04 7.29 -2.59
N SER A 306 6.37 7.43 -2.71
CA SER A 306 7.34 6.79 -1.82
C SER A 306 8.11 7.78 -0.93
N GLY A 307 7.90 9.09 -1.08
CA GLY A 307 8.65 10.12 -0.35
C GLY A 307 9.83 10.65 -1.16
N THR A 308 10.50 11.67 -0.63
CA THR A 308 11.52 12.42 -1.39
C THR A 308 12.84 12.56 -0.66
N VAL A 309 12.91 12.19 0.62
CA VAL A 309 14.04 12.41 1.56
C VAL A 309 14.34 13.90 1.81
N VAL A 310 14.52 14.70 0.76
CA VAL A 310 14.91 16.11 0.81
C VAL A 310 13.75 17.10 0.65
N GLY A 311 12.53 16.61 0.44
CA GLY A 311 11.35 17.45 0.30
C GLY A 311 10.73 17.83 1.65
N LYS A 312 9.54 18.42 1.58
CA LYS A 312 8.82 18.96 2.76
C LYS A 312 8.18 17.91 3.69
N LEU A 313 8.11 16.65 3.27
CA LEU A 313 7.52 15.55 4.04
C LEU A 313 8.64 14.63 4.51
N GLU A 314 8.48 14.04 5.69
CA GLU A 314 9.47 13.14 6.29
C GLU A 314 9.86 11.98 5.35
N GLY A 315 11.13 11.59 5.42
CA GLY A 315 11.67 10.40 4.78
C GLY A 315 13.12 10.20 5.18
N GLU A 316 13.38 9.32 6.14
CA GLU A 316 14.74 8.87 6.44
C GLU A 316 15.28 8.09 5.23
N ARG A 317 16.53 8.34 4.84
CA ARG A 317 17.09 7.90 3.56
C ARG A 317 17.20 6.39 3.46
N GLU A 318 17.81 5.72 4.44
CA GLU A 318 18.08 4.28 4.36
C GLU A 318 16.79 3.47 4.41
N VAL A 319 15.85 3.87 5.26
CA VAL A 319 14.49 3.32 5.31
C VAL A 319 13.76 3.54 3.99
N THR A 320 13.93 4.71 3.36
CA THR A 320 13.32 5.02 2.06
C THR A 320 13.85 4.13 0.95
N LEU A 321 15.17 3.91 0.91
CA LEU A 321 15.77 2.97 -0.03
C LEU A 321 15.21 1.56 0.17
N GLY A 322 15.10 1.10 1.43
CA GLY A 322 14.57 -0.23 1.73
C GLY A 322 13.16 -0.47 1.18
N PHE A 323 12.22 0.44 1.38
CA PHE A 323 10.87 0.24 0.82
C PHE A 323 10.78 0.53 -0.69
N VAL A 324 11.70 1.32 -1.27
CA VAL A 324 11.82 1.47 -2.73
C VAL A 324 12.25 0.15 -3.37
N ASP A 325 13.22 -0.56 -2.78
CA ASP A 325 13.65 -1.88 -3.24
C ASP A 325 12.48 -2.87 -3.16
N LEU A 326 11.74 -2.88 -2.03
CA LEU A 326 10.53 -3.71 -1.85
C LEU A 326 9.42 -3.46 -2.89
N MET A 327 9.32 -2.26 -3.45
CA MET A 327 8.33 -1.92 -4.48
C MET A 327 8.78 -2.26 -5.90
N ARG A 328 10.08 -2.44 -6.15
CA ARG A 328 10.65 -2.50 -7.51
C ARG A 328 11.33 -3.81 -7.83
N ASP A 329 12.02 -4.38 -6.86
CA ASP A 329 12.86 -5.54 -7.08
C ASP A 329 12.04 -6.82 -6.93
N ASP A 330 12.49 -7.90 -7.56
CA ASP A 330 11.83 -9.22 -7.48
C ASP A 330 12.21 -9.95 -6.19
N TYR A 331 13.46 -9.79 -5.74
CA TYR A 331 13.99 -10.42 -4.54
C TYR A 331 14.76 -9.40 -3.69
N ILE A 332 14.42 -9.33 -2.41
CA ILE A 332 14.97 -8.36 -1.46
C ILE A 332 15.46 -9.13 -0.24
N GLU A 333 16.75 -9.04 0.07
CA GLU A 333 17.33 -9.69 1.25
C GLU A 333 16.97 -8.97 2.55
N LYS A 334 16.95 -9.72 3.65
CA LYS A 334 16.88 -9.15 5.00
C LYS A 334 18.06 -8.19 5.23
N ASP A 335 17.74 -6.92 5.47
CA ASP A 335 18.69 -5.87 5.83
C ASP A 335 18.09 -4.93 6.90
N ARG A 336 18.50 -5.15 8.15
CA ARG A 336 18.03 -4.35 9.29
C ARG A 336 18.49 -2.89 9.24
N SER A 337 19.57 -2.57 8.52
CA SER A 337 20.05 -1.18 8.38
C SER A 337 19.10 -0.32 7.54
N ARG A 338 18.39 -0.93 6.59
CA ARG A 338 17.28 -0.33 5.81
C ARG A 338 15.90 -0.65 6.38
N GLY A 339 15.84 -1.31 7.53
CA GLY A 339 14.60 -1.69 8.21
C GLY A 339 13.83 -2.83 7.55
N ILE A 340 14.50 -3.67 6.75
CA ILE A 340 13.92 -4.88 6.14
C ILE A 340 14.14 -6.04 7.12
N TYR A 341 13.06 -6.56 7.70
CA TYR A 341 13.15 -7.59 8.75
C TYR A 341 13.17 -9.00 8.17
N PHE A 342 12.58 -9.17 6.99
CA PHE A 342 12.48 -10.44 6.30
C PHE A 342 12.94 -10.30 4.86
N THR A 343 13.62 -11.34 4.37
CA THR A 343 13.76 -11.54 2.94
C THR A 343 12.38 -11.62 2.29
N GLN A 344 12.20 -10.94 1.17
CA GLN A 344 10.96 -10.94 0.40
C GLN A 344 11.26 -11.36 -1.04
N ASP A 345 10.65 -12.46 -1.47
CA ASP A 345 10.59 -12.89 -2.86
C ASP A 345 9.19 -12.58 -3.40
N TRP A 346 9.12 -11.86 -4.51
CA TRP A 346 7.87 -11.49 -5.18
C TRP A 346 7.47 -12.45 -6.29
N VAL A 347 8.30 -13.43 -6.64
CA VAL A 347 8.01 -14.48 -7.62
C VAL A 347 7.35 -13.94 -8.89
N SER A 348 7.99 -12.90 -9.43
CA SER A 348 7.58 -12.18 -10.64
C SER A 348 6.27 -11.40 -10.54
N LEU A 349 5.84 -11.02 -9.34
CA LEU A 349 4.80 -9.99 -9.19
C LEU A 349 5.36 -8.66 -9.75
N PRO A 350 4.69 -8.02 -10.73
CA PRO A 350 5.25 -6.86 -11.45
C PRO A 350 5.61 -5.64 -10.60
#